data_AF-A0A254Q473-F1
#
_entry.id   AF-A0A254Q473-F1
#
_cell.length_a   1.000
_cell.length_b   1.000
_cell.length_c   1.000
_cell.angle_alpha   90.00
_cell.angle_beta   90.00
_cell.angle_gamma   90.00
#
_symmetry.space_group_name_H-M   'P 1'
#
loop_
_entity.id
_entity.type
_entity.pdbx_description
1 polymer ?
#
loop_
_entity_poly.entity_id
_entity_poly.type
_entity_poly.pdbx_seq_one_letter_code
_entity_poly.pdbx_strand_id
1 'polypeptide(L)'
;MIAKTRDRTLKLARDTLTIEAAALQTMRDRLEGANADALVLAIDLLHSCKGRIVVSGIGKSGHIARKIAATFASTGSPAFFVHPAEASHGDLGMVTRDDVFVALSNSGETDELLTIVPIVKRTGAKLIALTGAPNSSIAKLADAHLDTSVEKEACPLNLAPTTSTTAALAMGDALAVALLDARGFQAEDFQRSHPGGRLGRKQLMHVSEVMRNLDETPKISISASLQEALLEMTAKRMGMVVTLNSANKVAGIFTDGDLRRLLEKSTNLDGLTLEKAITSAPRTIPPELLAEEAIEMMEKHRINHLVVTDPQGALLGALNLHDLFAAKVI
;
A
#
# COMPACT_ATOMS: atom_id res chain seq x y z
N MET A 1 5.40 5.65 48.10
CA MET A 1 6.12 5.83 46.81
C MET A 1 6.77 4.48 46.49
N ILE A 2 6.13 3.63 45.69
CA ILE A 2 6.69 2.29 45.45
C ILE A 2 7.93 2.45 44.56
N ALA A 3 9.08 1.99 45.04
CA ALA A 3 10.35 2.09 44.33
C ALA A 3 10.20 1.58 42.89
N LYS A 4 10.55 2.44 41.92
CA LYS A 4 10.66 2.14 40.49
C LYS A 4 11.85 1.20 40.29
N THR A 5 11.75 -0.05 40.72
CA THR A 5 12.78 -1.06 40.41
C THR A 5 12.63 -1.46 38.95
N ARG A 6 13.77 -1.54 38.24
CA ARG A 6 13.84 -1.97 36.83
C ARG A 6 13.02 -3.25 36.61
N ASP A 7 13.16 -4.21 37.52
CA ASP A 7 12.50 -5.52 37.40
C ASP A 7 10.98 -5.42 37.54
N ARG A 8 10.46 -4.54 38.41
CA ARG A 8 9.01 -4.32 38.53
C ARG A 8 8.44 -3.69 37.26
N THR A 9 9.13 -2.71 36.68
CA THR A 9 8.69 -2.06 35.43
C THR A 9 8.67 -3.07 34.28
N LEU A 10 9.73 -3.85 34.12
CA LEU A 10 9.81 -4.88 33.08
C LEU A 10 8.76 -5.97 33.28
N LYS A 11 8.54 -6.40 34.54
CA LYS A 11 7.49 -7.35 34.86
C LYS A 11 6.12 -6.82 34.47
N LEU A 12 5.76 -5.60 34.89
CA LEU A 12 4.44 -5.01 34.56
C LEU A 12 4.22 -4.90 33.05
N ALA A 13 5.23 -4.48 32.28
CA ALA A 13 5.12 -4.41 30.82
C ALA A 13 4.92 -5.79 30.18
N ARG A 14 5.65 -6.82 30.64
CA ARG A 14 5.47 -8.21 30.18
C ARG A 14 4.11 -8.77 30.55
N ASP A 15 3.67 -8.53 31.79
CA ASP A 15 2.38 -8.97 32.29
C ASP A 15 1.25 -8.34 31.47
N THR A 16 1.33 -7.05 31.15
CA THR A 16 0.37 -6.36 30.26
C THR A 16 0.26 -7.05 28.90
N LEU A 17 1.39 -7.25 28.21
CA LEU A 17 1.39 -7.89 26.90
C LEU A 17 0.87 -9.34 26.96
N THR A 18 1.18 -10.06 28.04
CA THR A 18 0.70 -11.43 28.25
C THR A 18 -0.82 -11.47 28.45
N ILE A 19 -1.37 -10.54 29.24
CA ILE A 19 -2.82 -10.43 29.46
C ILE A 19 -3.54 -10.10 28.15
N GLU A 20 -2.99 -9.15 27.38
CA GLU A 20 -3.56 -8.79 26.08
C GLU A 20 -3.52 -9.95 25.09
N ALA A 21 -2.40 -10.66 24.99
CA ALA A 21 -2.29 -11.83 24.12
C ALA A 21 -3.28 -12.94 24.50
N ALA A 22 -3.44 -13.23 25.79
CA ALA A 22 -4.39 -14.24 26.27
C ALA A 22 -5.85 -13.88 25.94
N ALA A 23 -6.21 -12.59 26.05
CA ALA A 23 -7.53 -12.12 25.65
C ALA A 23 -7.78 -12.29 24.14
N LEU A 24 -6.77 -12.02 23.30
CA LEU A 24 -6.88 -12.24 21.86
C LEU A 24 -7.01 -13.72 21.48
N GLN A 25 -6.30 -14.61 22.17
CA GLN A 25 -6.45 -16.06 21.99
C GLN A 25 -7.87 -16.52 22.34
N THR A 26 -8.38 -16.07 23.48
CA THR A 26 -9.76 -16.38 23.90
C THR A 26 -10.79 -15.84 22.90
N MET A 27 -10.58 -14.61 22.40
CA MET A 27 -11.46 -14.01 21.41
C MET A 27 -11.42 -14.76 20.07
N ARG A 28 -10.24 -15.24 19.64
CA ARG A 28 -10.10 -16.12 18.46
C ARG A 28 -10.90 -17.41 18.65
N ASP A 29 -10.80 -18.05 19.81
CA ASP A 29 -11.48 -19.33 20.06
C ASP A 29 -13.01 -19.17 20.05
N ARG A 30 -13.52 -17.98 20.36
CA ARG A 30 -14.95 -17.65 20.19
C ARG A 30 -15.38 -17.54 18.73
N LEU A 31 -14.47 -17.47 17.77
CA LEU A 31 -14.81 -17.50 16.34
C LEU A 31 -14.94 -18.93 15.81
N GLU A 32 -14.98 -19.93 16.70
CA GLU A 32 -15.25 -21.32 16.36
C GLU A 32 -16.71 -21.69 16.69
N GLY A 33 -17.25 -22.67 15.96
CA GLY A 33 -18.60 -23.20 16.19
C GLY A 33 -19.70 -22.16 15.97
N ALA A 34 -20.76 -22.20 16.78
CA ALA A 34 -21.97 -21.40 16.59
C ALA A 34 -21.77 -19.88 16.75
N ASN A 35 -20.67 -19.46 17.40
CA ASN A 35 -20.35 -18.03 17.55
C ASN A 35 -19.70 -17.45 16.28
N ALA A 36 -19.21 -18.29 15.36
CA ALA A 36 -18.66 -17.87 14.07
C ALA A 36 -19.72 -17.23 13.17
N ASP A 37 -20.98 -17.65 13.29
CA ASP A 37 -22.10 -17.20 12.46
C ASP A 37 -22.31 -15.68 12.57
N ALA A 38 -22.07 -15.11 13.75
CA ALA A 38 -22.19 -13.66 13.95
C ALA A 38 -21.13 -12.87 13.18
N LEU A 39 -19.89 -13.40 13.09
CA LEU A 39 -18.82 -12.80 12.28
C LEU A 39 -19.15 -12.90 10.79
N VAL A 40 -19.58 -14.08 10.32
CA VAL A 40 -19.97 -14.29 8.92
C VAL A 40 -21.10 -13.33 8.54
N LEU A 41 -22.13 -13.22 9.37
CA LEU A 41 -23.23 -12.27 9.17
C LEU A 41 -22.73 -10.82 9.14
N ALA A 42 -21.80 -10.45 10.04
CA ALA A 42 -21.21 -9.11 10.02
C ALA A 42 -20.47 -8.84 8.70
N ILE A 43 -19.70 -9.81 8.18
CA ILE A 43 -19.04 -9.70 6.88
C ILE A 43 -20.06 -9.58 5.74
N ASP A 44 -21.13 -10.37 5.74
CA ASP A 44 -22.17 -10.30 4.71
C ASP A 44 -22.87 -8.94 4.68
N LEU A 45 -23.17 -8.38 5.86
CA LEU A 45 -23.74 -7.04 6.00
C LEU A 45 -22.78 -5.97 5.46
N LEU A 46 -21.49 -6.04 5.81
CA LEU A 46 -20.46 -5.11 5.33
C LEU A 46 -20.19 -5.25 3.83
N HIS A 47 -20.21 -6.48 3.30
CA HIS A 47 -20.01 -6.77 1.88
C HIS A 47 -21.18 -6.27 1.04
N SER A 48 -22.41 -6.43 1.55
CA SER A 48 -23.66 -5.97 0.90
C SER A 48 -23.94 -4.48 1.09
N CYS A 49 -23.10 -3.76 1.84
CA CYS A 49 -23.25 -2.33 2.10
C CYS A 49 -23.17 -1.52 0.79
N LYS A 50 -24.24 -0.78 0.47
CA LYS A 50 -24.32 0.07 -0.74
C LYS A 50 -23.92 1.51 -0.49
N GLY A 51 -24.00 1.95 0.76
CA GLY A 51 -23.53 3.25 1.22
C GLY A 51 -22.09 3.15 1.73
N ARG A 52 -21.91 3.46 3.02
CA ARG A 52 -20.63 3.56 3.71
C ARG A 52 -20.70 2.82 5.05
N ILE A 53 -19.53 2.46 5.55
CA ILE A 53 -19.37 1.91 6.90
C ILE A 53 -19.18 3.08 7.87
N VAL A 54 -20.14 3.30 8.74
CA VAL A 54 -20.09 4.35 9.77
C VAL A 54 -19.65 3.72 11.08
N VAL A 55 -18.45 4.06 11.56
CA VAL A 55 -17.92 3.50 12.81
C VAL A 55 -18.04 4.53 13.92
N SER A 56 -18.54 4.13 15.10
CA SER A 56 -18.77 5.05 16.22
C SER A 56 -18.40 4.44 17.56
N GLY A 57 -17.96 5.28 18.48
CA GLY A 57 -17.59 4.93 19.85
C GLY A 57 -17.14 6.19 20.60
N ILE A 58 -17.15 6.13 21.93
CA ILE A 58 -16.71 7.25 22.78
C ILE A 58 -15.40 6.94 23.51
N GLY A 59 -14.64 7.98 23.85
CA GLY A 59 -13.40 7.85 24.60
C GLY A 59 -12.36 6.95 23.91
N LYS A 60 -11.81 5.97 24.63
CA LYS A 60 -10.81 5.05 24.07
C LYS A 60 -11.41 4.17 22.97
N SER A 61 -12.64 3.69 23.12
CA SER A 61 -13.37 3.00 22.06
C SER A 61 -13.57 3.88 20.83
N GLY A 62 -13.76 5.19 21.00
CA GLY A 62 -13.82 6.16 19.89
C GLY A 62 -12.51 6.29 19.10
N HIS A 63 -11.36 6.25 19.78
CA HIS A 63 -10.06 6.23 19.08
C HIS A 63 -9.87 4.94 18.27
N ILE A 64 -10.25 3.79 18.84
CA ILE A 64 -10.21 2.51 18.14
C ILE A 64 -11.18 2.51 16.95
N ALA A 65 -12.41 3.01 17.13
CA ALA A 65 -13.40 3.18 16.06
C ALA A 65 -12.84 4.01 14.89
N ARG A 66 -12.10 5.09 15.18
CA ARG A 66 -11.44 5.90 14.16
C ARG A 66 -10.36 5.14 13.38
N LYS A 67 -9.54 4.34 14.08
CA LYS A 67 -8.54 3.46 13.44
C LYS A 67 -9.24 2.44 12.53
N ILE A 68 -10.29 1.79 13.03
CA ILE A 68 -11.06 0.79 12.27
C ILE A 68 -11.68 1.41 11.01
N ALA A 69 -12.31 2.59 11.12
CA ALA A 69 -12.84 3.31 9.96
C ALA A 69 -11.75 3.60 8.92
N ALA A 70 -10.58 4.09 9.36
CA ALA A 70 -9.45 4.33 8.46
C ALA A 70 -8.94 3.03 7.81
N THR A 71 -8.97 1.92 8.54
CA THR A 71 -8.55 0.59 8.04
C THR A 71 -9.50 0.13 6.94
N PHE A 72 -10.81 0.14 7.17
CA PHE A 72 -11.80 -0.18 6.13
C PHE A 72 -11.63 0.69 4.88
N ALA A 73 -11.46 2.01 5.05
CA ALA A 73 -11.27 2.93 3.94
C ALA A 73 -9.99 2.61 3.14
N SER A 74 -8.90 2.28 3.83
CA SER A 74 -7.62 1.90 3.20
C SER A 74 -7.69 0.57 2.45
N THR A 75 -8.59 -0.34 2.87
CA THR A 75 -8.77 -1.68 2.29
C THR A 75 -9.97 -1.76 1.35
N GLY A 76 -10.34 -0.64 0.72
CA GLY A 76 -11.33 -0.61 -0.36
C GLY A 76 -12.79 -0.56 0.09
N SER A 77 -13.05 -0.27 1.36
CA SER A 77 -14.40 -0.16 1.92
C SER A 77 -14.67 1.25 2.41
N PRO A 78 -15.46 2.08 1.68
CA PRO A 78 -15.74 3.45 2.07
C PRO A 78 -16.26 3.54 3.50
N ALA A 79 -15.49 4.16 4.39
CA ALA A 79 -15.76 4.18 5.81
C ALA A 79 -15.33 5.49 6.46
N PHE A 80 -16.04 5.90 7.50
CA PHE A 80 -15.71 7.09 8.28
C PHE A 80 -16.17 6.96 9.73
N PHE A 81 -15.57 7.79 10.59
CA PHE A 81 -15.90 7.84 12.00
C PHE A 81 -16.90 8.95 12.29
N VAL A 82 -17.92 8.65 13.11
CA VAL A 82 -18.83 9.65 13.68
C VAL A 82 -18.75 9.59 15.20
N HIS A 83 -18.53 10.74 15.84
CA HIS A 83 -18.52 10.82 17.29
C HIS A 83 -19.96 10.77 17.83
N PRO A 84 -20.29 9.91 18.82
CA PRO A 84 -21.68 9.69 19.22
C PRO A 84 -22.33 10.91 19.88
N ALA A 85 -21.54 11.75 20.57
CA ALA A 85 -22.02 13.02 21.11
C ALA A 85 -22.42 13.99 19.97
N GLU A 86 -21.58 14.16 18.95
CA GLU A 86 -21.88 15.03 17.79
C GLU A 86 -23.05 14.48 16.97
N ALA A 87 -23.17 13.16 16.85
CA ALA A 87 -24.30 12.52 16.19
C ALA A 87 -25.63 12.91 16.83
N SER A 88 -25.67 12.96 18.16
CA SER A 88 -26.86 13.39 18.92
C SER A 88 -27.22 14.87 18.67
N HIS A 89 -26.29 15.65 18.12
CA HIS A 89 -26.45 17.08 17.83
C HIS A 89 -26.49 17.42 16.32
N GLY A 90 -26.67 16.43 15.44
CA GLY A 90 -26.95 16.66 14.01
C GLY A 90 -26.15 15.79 13.04
N ASP A 91 -24.98 15.32 13.45
CA ASP A 91 -24.12 14.49 12.58
C ASP A 91 -24.74 13.12 12.26
N LEU A 92 -25.80 12.72 12.98
CA LEU A 92 -26.56 11.52 12.64
C LEU A 92 -27.21 11.60 11.25
N GLY A 93 -27.42 12.82 10.72
CA GLY A 93 -27.84 13.01 9.32
C GLY A 93 -26.84 12.50 8.28
N MET A 94 -25.60 12.20 8.67
CA MET A 94 -24.63 11.53 7.81
C MET A 94 -24.93 10.05 7.60
N VAL A 95 -25.79 9.44 8.43
CA VAL A 95 -26.16 8.02 8.37
C VAL A 95 -27.47 7.84 7.58
N THR A 96 -27.43 6.96 6.59
CA THR A 96 -28.53 6.66 5.68
C THR A 96 -28.94 5.19 5.76
N ARG A 97 -30.07 4.84 5.13
CA ARG A 97 -30.59 3.46 5.11
C ARG A 97 -29.66 2.44 4.43
N ASP A 98 -28.78 2.92 3.55
CA ASP A 98 -27.87 2.08 2.75
C ASP A 98 -26.51 1.88 3.43
N ASP A 99 -26.30 2.53 4.58
CA ASP A 99 -25.08 2.44 5.39
C ASP A 99 -25.13 1.24 6.36
N VAL A 100 -23.95 0.79 6.78
CA VAL A 100 -23.77 -0.13 7.91
C VAL A 100 -23.13 0.63 9.05
N PHE A 101 -23.76 0.61 10.22
CA PHE A 101 -23.29 1.26 11.43
C PHE A 101 -22.57 0.25 12.34
N VAL A 102 -21.33 0.53 12.70
CA VAL A 102 -20.50 -0.29 13.58
C VAL A 102 -20.32 0.45 14.90
N ALA A 103 -20.99 -0.03 15.96
CA ALA A 103 -20.97 0.57 17.28
C ALA A 103 -19.96 -0.14 18.19
N LEU A 104 -19.00 0.61 18.75
CA LEU A 104 -18.04 0.11 19.73
C LEU A 104 -18.39 0.62 21.13
N SER A 105 -18.76 -0.29 22.02
CA SER A 105 -18.98 0.00 23.45
C SER A 105 -18.64 -1.24 24.28
N ASN A 106 -17.60 -1.18 25.11
CA ASN A 106 -17.22 -2.33 25.93
C ASN A 106 -18.36 -2.77 26.87
N SER A 107 -19.04 -1.82 27.52
CA SER A 107 -20.19 -2.12 28.39
C SER A 107 -21.47 -2.44 27.60
N GLY A 108 -21.59 -1.94 26.37
CA GLY A 108 -22.84 -1.96 25.61
C GLY A 108 -23.96 -1.09 26.20
N GLU A 109 -23.62 -0.25 27.18
CA GLU A 109 -24.54 0.64 27.92
C GLU A 109 -24.05 2.09 27.90
N THR A 110 -23.30 2.49 26.86
CA THR A 110 -22.80 3.86 26.72
C THR A 110 -23.94 4.80 26.33
N ASP A 111 -24.27 5.78 27.18
CA ASP A 111 -25.42 6.69 27.01
C ASP A 111 -25.47 7.39 25.65
N GLU A 112 -24.34 7.90 25.15
CA GLU A 112 -24.30 8.59 23.86
C GLU A 112 -24.63 7.63 22.69
N LEU A 113 -24.22 6.36 22.79
CA LEU A 113 -24.57 5.35 21.79
C LEU A 113 -26.02 4.87 21.97
N LEU A 114 -26.49 4.67 23.20
CA LEU A 114 -27.88 4.30 23.48
C LEU A 114 -28.87 5.34 22.97
N THR A 115 -28.47 6.61 22.93
CA THR A 115 -29.27 7.70 22.37
C THR A 115 -29.43 7.57 20.86
N ILE A 116 -28.35 7.26 20.12
CA ILE A 116 -28.36 7.29 18.65
C ILE A 116 -28.71 5.94 17.99
N VAL A 117 -28.35 4.81 18.61
CA VAL A 117 -28.52 3.47 18.04
C VAL A 117 -29.98 3.15 17.65
N PRO A 118 -31.00 3.45 18.48
CA PRO A 118 -32.39 3.23 18.10
C PRO A 118 -32.82 4.06 16.88
N ILE A 119 -32.26 5.26 16.72
CA ILE A 119 -32.53 6.12 15.57
C ILE A 119 -31.88 5.54 14.32
N VAL A 120 -30.62 5.10 14.40
CA VAL A 120 -29.91 4.39 13.31
C VAL A 120 -30.74 3.21 12.79
N LYS A 121 -31.26 2.37 13.71
CA LYS A 121 -32.12 1.23 13.35
C LYS A 121 -33.41 1.68 12.66
N ARG A 122 -34.06 2.75 13.13
CA ARG A 122 -35.27 3.30 12.51
C ARG A 122 -35.02 3.89 11.12
N THR A 123 -33.83 4.47 10.89
CA THR A 123 -33.40 4.95 9.57
C THR A 123 -33.25 3.80 8.57
N GLY A 124 -33.07 2.58 9.05
CA GLY A 124 -32.95 1.36 8.24
C GLY A 124 -31.52 0.86 8.05
N ALA A 125 -30.53 1.59 8.58
CA ALA A 125 -29.15 1.16 8.58
C ALA A 125 -28.98 -0.14 9.37
N LYS A 126 -28.10 -1.01 8.89
CA LYS A 126 -27.75 -2.26 9.58
C LYS A 126 -26.79 -1.97 10.71
N LEU A 127 -26.95 -2.65 11.84
CA LEU A 127 -26.16 -2.42 13.05
C LEU A 127 -25.28 -3.63 13.36
N ILE A 128 -23.98 -3.40 13.41
CA ILE A 128 -22.99 -4.32 13.97
C ILE A 128 -22.51 -3.75 15.30
N ALA A 129 -22.53 -4.55 16.36
CA ALA A 129 -22.10 -4.12 17.69
C ALA A 129 -20.88 -4.91 18.15
N LEU A 130 -19.82 -4.20 18.54
CA LEU A 130 -18.65 -4.76 19.22
C LEU A 130 -18.77 -4.40 20.70
N THR A 131 -19.14 -5.37 21.53
CA THR A 131 -19.31 -5.17 22.97
C THR A 131 -18.71 -6.31 23.76
N GLY A 132 -18.27 -6.02 25.00
CA GLY A 132 -17.83 -7.01 25.96
C GLY A 132 -18.95 -7.54 26.86
N ALA A 133 -20.20 -7.21 26.57
CA ALA A 133 -21.37 -7.60 27.34
C ALA A 133 -22.48 -8.10 26.39
N PRO A 134 -22.58 -9.42 26.14
CA PRO A 134 -23.53 -9.98 25.16
C PRO A 134 -25.00 -9.69 25.46
N ASN A 135 -25.35 -9.47 26.73
CA ASN A 135 -26.72 -9.17 27.16
C ASN A 135 -27.04 -7.67 27.26
N SER A 136 -26.11 -6.81 26.83
CA SER A 136 -26.28 -5.35 26.88
C SER A 136 -27.36 -4.85 25.92
N SER A 137 -27.84 -3.64 26.18
CA SER A 137 -28.84 -2.95 25.38
C SER A 137 -28.41 -2.79 23.92
N ILE A 138 -27.15 -2.39 23.67
CA ILE A 138 -26.63 -2.25 22.30
C ILE A 138 -26.51 -3.62 21.61
N ALA A 139 -26.04 -4.65 22.31
CA ALA A 139 -25.91 -6.00 21.74
C ALA A 139 -27.26 -6.57 21.30
N LYS A 140 -28.31 -6.38 22.11
CA LYS A 140 -29.68 -6.83 21.80
C LYS A 140 -30.32 -6.13 20.60
N LEU A 141 -29.88 -4.91 20.27
CA LEU A 141 -30.38 -4.14 19.12
C LEU A 141 -29.64 -4.46 17.82
N ALA A 142 -28.47 -5.08 17.91
CA ALA A 142 -27.61 -5.35 16.77
C ALA A 142 -28.21 -6.39 15.82
N ASP A 143 -27.99 -6.19 14.51
CA ASP A 143 -28.24 -7.24 13.51
C ASP A 143 -27.15 -8.31 13.59
N ALA A 144 -25.90 -7.92 13.90
CA ALA A 144 -24.82 -8.83 14.26
C ALA A 144 -24.07 -8.32 15.50
N HIS A 145 -23.91 -9.16 16.51
CA HIS A 145 -23.15 -8.85 17.73
C HIS A 145 -21.84 -9.64 17.76
N LEU A 146 -20.74 -8.93 17.95
CA LEU A 146 -19.42 -9.51 18.11
C LEU A 146 -18.95 -9.33 19.56
N ASP A 147 -18.77 -10.45 20.25
CA ASP A 147 -18.34 -10.48 21.64
C ASP A 147 -16.83 -10.22 21.75
N THR A 148 -16.48 -8.99 22.14
CA THR A 148 -15.11 -8.55 22.41
C THR A 148 -14.80 -8.53 23.91
N SER A 149 -15.49 -9.33 24.72
CA SER A 149 -15.28 -9.38 26.17
C SER A 149 -13.89 -9.88 26.51
N VAL A 150 -13.31 -9.30 27.55
CA VAL A 150 -11.98 -9.66 28.06
C VAL A 150 -12.10 -10.06 29.52
N GLU A 151 -11.38 -11.10 29.93
CA GLU A 151 -11.43 -11.58 31.32
C GLU A 151 -10.86 -10.57 32.31
N LYS A 152 -9.87 -9.78 31.87
CA LYS A 152 -9.13 -8.87 32.73
C LYS A 152 -8.49 -7.73 31.94
N GLU A 153 -8.52 -6.53 32.51
CA GLU A 153 -7.67 -5.43 32.05
C GLU A 153 -6.24 -5.56 32.61
N ALA A 154 -5.26 -5.27 31.78
CA ALA A 154 -3.86 -5.16 32.20
C ALA A 154 -3.60 -4.02 33.20
N CYS A 155 -4.47 -3.00 33.25
CA CYS A 155 -4.40 -1.94 34.25
C CYS A 155 -4.54 -2.54 35.68
N PRO A 156 -3.56 -2.38 36.58
CA PRO A 156 -3.64 -2.95 37.94
C PRO A 156 -4.83 -2.43 38.77
N LEU A 157 -5.35 -1.26 38.42
CA LEU A 157 -6.52 -0.65 39.07
C LEU A 157 -7.83 -1.01 38.36
N ASN A 158 -7.77 -1.68 37.20
CA ASN A 158 -8.93 -2.00 36.36
C ASN A 158 -9.76 -0.76 35.95
N LEU A 159 -9.12 0.43 35.92
CA LEU A 159 -9.78 1.71 35.61
C LEU A 159 -9.57 2.14 34.17
N ALA A 160 -8.40 1.85 33.60
CA ALA A 160 -8.07 2.23 32.24
C ALA A 160 -8.34 1.05 31.31
N PRO A 161 -9.13 1.23 30.24
CA PRO A 161 -9.22 0.26 29.16
C PRO A 161 -7.84 0.05 28.56
N THR A 162 -7.37 -1.20 28.57
CA THR A 162 -6.12 -1.62 27.94
C THR A 162 -6.40 -2.82 27.05
N THR A 163 -6.87 -3.90 27.65
CA THR A 163 -7.09 -5.18 27.02
C THR A 163 -8.37 -5.16 26.20
N SER A 164 -9.44 -4.54 26.70
CA SER A 164 -10.68 -4.36 25.93
C SER A 164 -10.47 -3.51 24.66
N THR A 165 -9.61 -2.49 24.71
CA THR A 165 -9.30 -1.68 23.53
C THR A 165 -8.46 -2.44 22.51
N THR A 166 -7.50 -3.25 22.96
CA THR A 166 -6.71 -4.12 22.08
C THR A 166 -7.59 -5.19 21.43
N ALA A 167 -8.51 -5.81 22.18
CA ALA A 167 -9.46 -6.78 21.66
C ALA A 167 -10.38 -6.16 20.59
N ALA A 168 -10.97 -4.99 20.86
CA ALA A 168 -11.81 -4.29 19.89
C ALA A 168 -11.04 -3.90 18.61
N LEU A 169 -9.78 -3.45 18.75
CA LEU A 169 -8.90 -3.15 17.62
C LEU A 169 -8.64 -4.39 16.76
N ALA A 170 -8.25 -5.50 17.40
CA ALA A 170 -7.94 -6.75 16.71
C ALA A 170 -9.19 -7.33 16.02
N MET A 171 -10.37 -7.24 16.64
CA MET A 171 -11.63 -7.64 16.00
C MET A 171 -11.94 -6.77 14.78
N GLY A 172 -11.72 -5.46 14.88
CA GLY A 172 -11.87 -4.55 13.74
C GLY A 172 -10.91 -4.85 12.59
N ASP A 173 -9.67 -5.23 12.90
CA ASP A 173 -8.69 -5.65 11.89
C ASP A 173 -9.08 -6.99 11.25
N ALA A 174 -9.59 -7.94 12.03
CA ALA A 174 -10.11 -9.21 11.51
C ALA A 174 -11.30 -8.98 10.55
N LEU A 175 -12.23 -8.09 10.90
CA LEU A 175 -13.33 -7.69 10.01
C LEU A 175 -12.82 -7.06 8.71
N ALA A 176 -11.84 -6.15 8.81
CA ALA A 176 -11.31 -5.48 7.63
C ALA A 176 -10.56 -6.43 6.69
N VAL A 177 -9.79 -7.38 7.24
CA VAL A 177 -9.06 -8.39 6.45
C VAL A 177 -10.03 -9.37 5.80
N ALA A 178 -11.03 -9.87 6.53
CA ALA A 178 -12.03 -10.77 5.96
C ALA A 178 -12.89 -10.07 4.89
N LEU A 179 -13.25 -8.79 5.10
CA LEU A 179 -13.98 -8.01 4.10
C LEU A 179 -13.13 -7.68 2.86
N LEU A 180 -11.83 -7.40 3.05
CA LEU A 180 -10.86 -7.20 1.97
C LEU A 180 -10.84 -8.43 1.06
N ASP A 181 -10.70 -9.62 1.64
CA ASP A 181 -10.70 -10.90 0.92
C ASP A 181 -12.04 -11.16 0.21
N ALA A 182 -13.16 -10.98 0.91
CA ALA A 182 -14.51 -11.16 0.35
C ALA A 182 -14.79 -10.23 -0.84
N ARG A 183 -14.13 -9.08 -0.93
CA ARG A 183 -14.24 -8.14 -2.06
C ARG A 183 -13.24 -8.41 -3.18
N GLY A 184 -12.32 -9.36 -3.01
CA GLY A 184 -11.25 -9.64 -3.96
C GLY A 184 -10.29 -8.45 -4.13
N PHE A 185 -10.12 -7.63 -3.10
CA PHE A 185 -9.29 -6.43 -3.15
C PHE A 185 -7.81 -6.79 -3.36
N GLN A 186 -7.18 -6.21 -4.38
CA GLN A 186 -5.82 -6.55 -4.78
C GLN A 186 -4.80 -5.48 -4.36
N ALA A 187 -3.51 -5.79 -4.55
CA ALA A 187 -2.42 -4.87 -4.26
C ALA A 187 -2.54 -3.56 -5.06
N GLU A 188 -3.02 -3.64 -6.30
CA GLU A 188 -3.23 -2.49 -7.19
C GLU A 188 -4.32 -1.54 -6.65
N ASP A 189 -5.37 -2.08 -6.03
CA ASP A 189 -6.43 -1.28 -5.40
C ASP A 189 -5.91 -0.53 -4.16
N PHE A 190 -5.04 -1.18 -3.38
CA PHE A 190 -4.37 -0.55 -2.25
C PHE A 190 -3.50 0.63 -2.70
N GLN A 191 -2.80 0.50 -3.82
CA GLN A 191 -1.96 1.57 -4.33
C GLN A 191 -2.78 2.77 -4.83
N ARG A 192 -3.95 2.53 -5.46
CA ARG A 192 -4.89 3.60 -5.87
C ARG A 192 -5.44 4.38 -4.69
N SER A 193 -5.69 3.74 -3.55
CA SER A 193 -6.15 4.41 -2.33
C SER A 193 -5.03 5.10 -1.53
N HIS A 194 -3.75 4.92 -1.89
CA HIS A 194 -2.58 5.46 -1.18
C HIS A 194 -1.56 6.18 -2.09
N PRO A 195 -1.94 7.28 -2.76
CA PRO A 195 -1.08 7.97 -3.74
C PRO A 195 0.20 8.58 -3.15
N GLY A 196 0.23 8.82 -1.83
CA GLY A 196 1.40 9.35 -1.11
C GLY A 196 2.36 8.28 -0.55
N GLY A 197 2.00 7.00 -0.64
CA GLY A 197 2.80 5.90 -0.10
C GLY A 197 4.02 5.58 -0.97
N ARG A 198 5.20 5.41 -0.36
CA ARG A 198 6.44 5.00 -1.05
C ARG A 198 6.30 3.70 -1.85
N LEU A 199 5.33 2.85 -1.50
CA LEU A 199 5.09 1.57 -2.17
C LEU A 199 4.36 1.69 -3.53
N GLY A 200 3.49 2.69 -3.74
CA GLY A 200 2.62 2.73 -4.92
C GLY A 200 3.20 3.39 -6.17
N ARG A 201 4.01 4.44 -6.02
CA ARG A 201 4.52 5.21 -7.17
C ARG A 201 5.71 4.55 -7.87
N LYS A 202 6.50 3.74 -7.15
CA LYS A 202 7.72 3.10 -7.66
C LYS A 202 7.43 1.90 -8.56
N GLN A 203 6.34 1.17 -8.31
CA GLN A 203 5.99 -0.09 -8.98
C GLN A 203 5.14 0.05 -10.25
N LEU A 204 4.67 1.26 -10.58
CA LEU A 204 3.72 1.46 -11.69
C LEU A 204 4.24 2.39 -12.80
N MET A 205 5.45 2.91 -12.68
CA MET A 205 5.98 3.81 -13.69
C MET A 205 6.44 2.99 -14.89
N HIS A 206 5.91 3.29 -16.07
CA HIS A 206 6.36 2.65 -17.29
C HIS A 206 7.73 3.18 -17.74
N VAL A 207 8.48 2.37 -18.49
CA VAL A 207 9.74 2.78 -19.12
C VAL A 207 9.55 4.05 -19.94
N SER A 208 8.40 4.19 -20.63
CA SER A 208 8.06 5.40 -21.39
C SER A 208 8.01 6.69 -20.58
N GLU A 209 7.77 6.60 -19.27
CA GLU A 209 7.68 7.76 -18.37
C GLU A 209 9.03 8.15 -17.76
N VAL A 210 10.02 7.25 -17.81
CA VAL A 210 11.39 7.48 -17.29
C VAL A 210 12.37 7.79 -18.42
N MET A 211 12.20 7.15 -19.58
CA MET A 211 13.15 7.24 -20.67
C MET A 211 13.30 8.66 -21.20
N ARG A 212 14.48 8.94 -21.74
CA ARG A 212 14.66 10.11 -22.60
C ARG A 212 13.98 9.84 -23.93
N ASN A 213 13.26 10.84 -24.42
CA ASN A 213 12.61 10.75 -25.71
C ASN A 213 13.63 10.64 -26.85
N LEU A 214 13.14 10.28 -28.04
CA LEU A 214 13.97 10.07 -29.22
C LEU A 214 14.90 11.26 -29.54
N ASP A 215 14.50 12.50 -29.29
CA ASP A 215 15.32 13.70 -29.56
C ASP A 215 16.41 13.95 -28.52
N GLU A 216 16.22 13.46 -27.29
CA GLU A 216 17.19 13.58 -26.20
C GLU A 216 18.13 12.36 -26.13
N THR A 217 17.78 11.30 -26.87
CA THR A 217 18.60 10.09 -26.99
C THR A 217 19.73 10.33 -27.99
N PRO A 218 21.01 10.20 -27.57
CA PRO A 218 22.13 10.27 -28.50
C PRO A 218 22.05 9.15 -29.53
N LYS A 219 21.93 9.53 -30.80
CA LYS A 219 21.75 8.61 -31.92
C LYS A 219 22.54 9.06 -33.14
N ILE A 220 23.13 8.12 -33.88
CA ILE A 220 23.93 8.42 -35.06
C ILE A 220 23.86 7.29 -36.10
N SER A 221 24.20 7.57 -37.37
CA SER A 221 24.35 6.51 -38.37
C SER A 221 25.50 5.56 -38.01
N ILE A 222 25.32 4.25 -38.23
CA ILE A 222 26.40 3.25 -38.07
C ILE A 222 27.61 3.53 -38.99
N SER A 223 27.40 4.25 -40.09
CA SER A 223 28.44 4.65 -41.04
C SER A 223 29.22 5.90 -40.61
N ALA A 224 28.87 6.52 -39.48
CA ALA A 224 29.54 7.73 -38.99
C ALA A 224 30.95 7.44 -38.47
N SER A 225 31.74 8.51 -38.32
CA SER A 225 33.05 8.45 -37.70
C SER A 225 32.96 8.29 -36.19
N LEU A 226 34.02 7.75 -35.57
CA LEU A 226 34.13 7.67 -34.12
C LEU A 226 34.11 9.06 -33.47
N GLN A 227 34.68 10.08 -34.12
CA GLN A 227 34.69 11.45 -33.61
C GLN A 227 33.28 12.04 -33.53
N GLU A 228 32.45 11.85 -34.54
CA GLU A 228 31.05 12.31 -34.53
C GLU A 228 30.25 11.61 -33.42
N ALA A 229 30.48 10.31 -33.21
CA ALA A 229 29.87 9.55 -32.12
C ALA A 229 30.22 10.13 -30.74
N LEU A 230 31.50 10.47 -30.51
CA LEU A 230 31.97 11.07 -29.24
C LEU A 230 31.38 12.46 -29.00
N LEU A 231 31.23 13.27 -30.06
CA LEU A 231 30.59 14.58 -29.97
C LEU A 231 29.11 14.44 -29.58
N GLU A 232 28.38 13.50 -30.18
CA GLU A 232 26.97 13.25 -29.87
C GLU A 232 26.78 12.74 -28.43
N MET A 233 27.62 11.80 -27.99
CA MET A 233 27.63 11.31 -26.59
C MET A 233 27.81 12.46 -25.60
N THR A 234 28.74 13.38 -25.90
CA THR A 234 29.04 14.55 -25.07
C THR A 234 27.87 15.53 -25.06
N ALA A 235 27.25 15.79 -26.21
CA ALA A 235 26.15 16.73 -26.35
C ALA A 235 24.91 16.29 -25.54
N LYS A 236 24.59 14.98 -25.55
CA LYS A 236 23.42 14.44 -24.86
C LYS A 236 23.70 13.94 -23.43
N ARG A 237 24.97 13.90 -22.99
CA ARG A 237 25.39 13.58 -21.61
C ARG A 237 24.82 12.26 -21.09
N MET A 238 24.85 11.22 -21.92
CA MET A 238 24.31 9.91 -21.55
C MET A 238 25.38 8.82 -21.41
N GLY A 239 26.64 9.09 -21.75
CA GLY A 239 27.73 8.11 -21.69
C GLY A 239 27.61 6.97 -22.71
N MET A 240 26.68 7.10 -23.66
CA MET A 240 26.45 6.17 -24.76
C MET A 240 25.86 6.88 -25.98
N VAL A 241 25.94 6.24 -27.15
CA VAL A 241 25.24 6.61 -28.38
C VAL A 241 24.71 5.36 -29.07
N VAL A 242 23.47 5.44 -29.55
CA VAL A 242 22.82 4.36 -30.31
C VAL A 242 23.14 4.54 -31.79
N THR A 243 23.61 3.48 -32.44
CA THR A 243 23.84 3.49 -33.89
C THR A 243 22.63 2.96 -34.63
N LEU A 244 22.25 3.66 -35.69
CA LEU A 244 21.11 3.34 -36.54
C LEU A 244 21.56 2.90 -37.93
N ASN A 245 20.85 1.93 -38.51
CA ASN A 245 21.05 1.54 -39.90
C ASN A 245 20.28 2.47 -40.86
N SER A 246 20.39 2.23 -42.17
CA SER A 246 19.69 3.00 -43.21
C SER A 246 18.16 2.95 -43.14
N ALA A 247 17.59 2.00 -42.40
CA ALA A 247 16.16 1.88 -42.15
C ALA A 247 15.74 2.49 -40.79
N ASN A 248 16.60 3.29 -40.16
CA ASN A 248 16.40 3.87 -38.82
C ASN A 248 16.14 2.86 -37.69
N LYS A 249 16.59 1.61 -37.87
CA LYS A 249 16.54 0.59 -36.81
C LYS A 249 17.84 0.55 -36.02
N VAL A 250 17.74 0.15 -34.76
CA VAL A 250 18.90 0.00 -33.88
C VAL A 250 19.85 -1.06 -34.43
N ALA A 251 21.08 -0.66 -34.72
CA ALA A 251 22.13 -1.54 -35.22
C ALA A 251 23.14 -1.91 -34.12
N GLY A 252 23.38 -0.99 -33.17
CA GLY A 252 24.41 -1.14 -32.15
C GLY A 252 24.36 -0.06 -31.08
N ILE A 253 25.19 -0.21 -30.05
CA ILE A 253 25.46 0.81 -29.04
C ILE A 253 26.97 1.01 -28.91
N PHE A 254 27.38 2.26 -28.68
CA PHE A 254 28.75 2.60 -28.30
C PHE A 254 28.73 3.34 -26.96
N THR A 255 29.54 2.90 -25.99
CA THR A 255 29.55 3.44 -24.62
C THR A 255 30.94 3.91 -24.20
N ASP A 256 31.03 4.68 -23.11
CA ASP A 256 32.32 5.03 -22.49
C ASP A 256 33.15 3.79 -22.12
N GLY A 257 32.47 2.69 -21.77
CA GLY A 257 33.10 1.41 -21.50
C GLY A 257 33.75 0.79 -22.74
N ASP A 258 33.12 0.94 -23.92
CA ASP A 258 33.68 0.51 -25.20
C ASP A 258 34.87 1.38 -25.61
N LEU A 259 34.76 2.71 -25.46
CA LEU A 259 35.85 3.63 -25.70
C LEU A 259 37.08 3.27 -24.86
N ARG A 260 36.91 3.04 -23.55
CA ARG A 260 37.99 2.63 -22.67
C ARG A 260 38.64 1.32 -23.13
N ARG A 261 37.84 0.31 -23.47
CA ARG A 261 38.35 -0.99 -23.99
C ARG A 261 39.08 -0.85 -25.32
N LEU A 262 38.70 0.10 -26.18
CA LEU A 262 39.39 0.38 -27.44
C LEU A 262 40.75 1.02 -27.20
N LEU A 263 40.82 2.00 -26.31
CA LEU A 263 42.06 2.70 -25.96
C LEU A 263 43.09 1.77 -25.30
N GLU A 264 42.64 0.75 -24.56
CA GLU A 264 43.53 -0.30 -24.01
C GLU A 264 44.19 -1.16 -25.10
N LYS A 265 43.51 -1.35 -26.24
CA LYS A 265 43.98 -2.21 -27.35
C LYS A 265 44.84 -1.45 -28.36
N SER A 266 44.58 -0.17 -28.58
CA SER A 266 45.33 0.67 -29.51
C SER A 266 45.30 2.13 -29.07
N THR A 267 46.47 2.77 -29.05
CA THR A 267 46.61 4.21 -28.80
C THR A 267 46.35 5.05 -30.04
N ASN A 268 46.37 4.44 -31.23
CA ASN A 268 45.99 5.11 -32.48
C ASN A 268 44.57 4.69 -32.89
N LEU A 269 43.67 5.68 -32.96
CA LEU A 269 42.26 5.52 -33.35
C LEU A 269 42.00 6.01 -34.79
N ASP A 270 43.04 6.48 -35.49
CA ASP A 270 42.92 6.98 -36.85
C ASP A 270 42.48 5.86 -37.81
N GLY A 271 41.42 6.12 -38.57
CA GLY A 271 40.85 5.17 -39.54
C GLY A 271 39.96 4.07 -38.93
N LEU A 272 39.70 4.10 -37.62
CA LEU A 272 38.72 3.19 -37.00
C LEU A 272 37.29 3.62 -37.34
N THR A 273 36.52 2.74 -37.95
CA THR A 273 35.10 2.96 -38.25
C THR A 273 34.24 2.67 -37.03
N LEU A 274 33.18 3.46 -36.81
CA LEU A 274 32.27 3.27 -35.68
C LEU A 274 31.65 1.86 -35.68
N GLU A 275 31.33 1.33 -36.86
CA GLU A 275 30.84 -0.04 -37.06
C GLU A 275 31.73 -1.13 -36.42
N LYS A 276 33.05 -0.90 -36.33
CA LYS A 276 33.99 -1.85 -35.71
C LYS A 276 34.16 -1.63 -34.20
N ALA A 277 33.66 -0.52 -33.69
CA ALA A 277 33.80 -0.09 -32.30
C ALA A 277 32.56 -0.40 -31.45
N ILE A 278 31.40 -0.58 -32.08
CA ILE A 278 30.13 -0.81 -31.38
C ILE A 278 30.01 -2.21 -30.78
N THR A 279 29.15 -2.32 -29.77
CA THR A 279 28.49 -3.59 -29.43
C THR A 279 27.28 -3.76 -30.34
N SER A 280 27.29 -4.79 -31.18
CA SER A 280 26.16 -5.14 -32.05
C SER A 280 25.00 -5.73 -31.24
N ALA A 281 23.76 -5.49 -31.71
CA ALA A 281 22.54 -5.97 -31.07
C ALA A 281 22.46 -5.68 -29.55
N PRO A 282 22.35 -4.40 -29.15
CA PRO A 282 22.26 -4.04 -27.74
C PRO A 282 21.01 -4.63 -27.10
N ARG A 283 21.03 -4.73 -25.77
CA ARG A 283 19.81 -5.06 -25.02
C ARG A 283 18.80 -3.93 -25.18
N THR A 284 17.59 -4.31 -25.57
CA THR A 284 16.47 -3.39 -25.71
C THR A 284 15.34 -3.77 -24.76
N ILE A 285 14.51 -2.78 -24.43
CA ILE A 285 13.32 -2.94 -23.60
C ILE A 285 12.13 -2.23 -24.27
N PRO A 286 10.90 -2.76 -24.19
CA PRO A 286 9.71 -2.07 -24.67
C PRO A 286 9.33 -0.88 -23.76
N PRO A 287 8.70 0.18 -24.31
CA PRO A 287 8.27 1.34 -23.51
C PRO A 287 7.15 1.03 -22.50
N GLU A 288 6.35 0.00 -22.75
CA GLU A 288 5.21 -0.43 -21.93
C GLU A 288 5.57 -1.29 -20.72
N LEU A 289 6.82 -1.75 -20.59
CA LEU A 289 7.24 -2.45 -19.38
C LEU A 289 7.43 -1.49 -18.20
N LEU A 290 7.42 -2.03 -16.99
CA LEU A 290 7.65 -1.25 -15.78
C LEU A 290 9.13 -0.88 -15.63
N ALA A 291 9.39 0.27 -15.02
CA ALA A 291 10.75 0.74 -14.73
C ALA A 291 11.52 -0.20 -13.80
N GLU A 292 10.82 -0.98 -12.96
CA GLU A 292 11.41 -2.04 -12.12
C GLU A 292 11.99 -3.18 -12.97
N GLU A 293 11.28 -3.61 -14.02
CA GLU A 293 11.78 -4.62 -14.97
C GLU A 293 13.03 -4.12 -15.72
N ALA A 294 13.12 -2.81 -15.97
CA ALA A 294 14.32 -2.19 -16.53
C ALA A 294 15.51 -2.29 -15.57
N ILE A 295 15.29 -2.08 -14.26
CA ILE A 295 16.33 -2.23 -13.23
C ILE A 295 16.79 -3.68 -13.12
N GLU A 296 15.86 -4.64 -13.06
CA GLU A 296 16.19 -6.07 -13.03
C GLU A 296 17.03 -6.47 -14.25
N MET A 297 16.68 -5.98 -15.44
CA MET A 297 17.44 -6.22 -16.66
C MET A 297 18.86 -5.62 -16.57
N MET A 298 18.98 -4.38 -16.08
CA MET A 298 20.26 -3.69 -15.89
C MET A 298 21.17 -4.44 -14.90
N GLU A 299 20.64 -4.86 -13.75
CA GLU A 299 21.39 -5.61 -12.73
C GLU A 299 21.83 -6.98 -13.23
N LYS A 300 20.89 -7.75 -13.83
CA LYS A 300 21.14 -9.08 -14.36
C LYS A 300 22.25 -9.09 -15.42
N HIS A 301 22.26 -8.08 -16.30
CA HIS A 301 23.24 -7.97 -17.37
C HIS A 301 24.45 -7.09 -17.02
N ARG A 302 24.48 -6.49 -15.83
CA ARG A 302 25.51 -5.55 -15.37
C ARG A 302 25.76 -4.42 -16.37
N ILE A 303 24.66 -3.84 -16.87
CA ILE A 303 24.67 -2.71 -17.80
C ILE A 303 24.00 -1.49 -17.14
N ASN A 304 24.46 -0.30 -17.51
CA ASN A 304 23.94 0.96 -16.95
C ASN A 304 23.04 1.74 -17.91
N HIS A 305 22.87 1.24 -19.14
CA HIS A 305 22.12 1.88 -20.21
C HIS A 305 21.20 0.85 -20.86
N LEU A 306 19.96 1.24 -21.16
CA LEU A 306 19.01 0.44 -21.93
C LEU A 306 18.47 1.26 -23.08
N VAL A 307 18.37 0.60 -24.24
CA VAL A 307 17.79 1.17 -25.46
C VAL A 307 16.31 0.81 -25.49
N VAL A 308 15.43 1.78 -25.71
CA VAL A 308 13.99 1.53 -25.80
C VAL A 308 13.58 1.45 -27.25
N THR A 309 12.94 0.34 -27.64
CA THR A 309 12.54 0.09 -29.03
C THR A 309 11.11 -0.38 -29.14
N ASP A 310 10.49 -0.15 -30.30
CA ASP A 310 9.25 -0.80 -30.68
C ASP A 310 9.47 -2.28 -31.06
N PRO A 311 8.41 -3.08 -31.27
CA PRO A 311 8.52 -4.47 -31.70
C PRO A 311 9.21 -4.67 -33.07
N GLN A 312 9.31 -3.62 -33.88
CA GLN A 312 9.94 -3.63 -35.20
C GLN A 312 11.44 -3.26 -35.14
N GLY A 313 11.95 -2.90 -33.96
CA GLY A 313 13.35 -2.52 -33.71
C GLY A 313 13.67 -1.05 -34.02
N ALA A 314 12.66 -0.20 -34.17
CA ALA A 314 12.86 1.24 -34.27
C ALA A 314 13.19 1.83 -32.90
N LEU A 315 14.10 2.80 -32.87
CA LEU A 315 14.49 3.48 -31.65
C LEU A 315 13.37 4.44 -31.20
N LEU A 316 12.90 4.27 -29.97
CA LEU A 316 11.92 5.16 -29.33
C LEU A 316 12.57 6.10 -28.32
N GLY A 317 13.63 5.64 -27.66
CA GLY A 317 14.33 6.38 -26.63
C GLY A 317 15.43 5.56 -25.98
N ALA A 318 15.98 6.06 -24.87
CA ALA A 318 16.89 5.31 -24.04
C ALA A 318 16.88 5.83 -22.60
N LEU A 319 17.33 5.00 -21.67
CA LEU A 319 17.50 5.38 -20.27
C LEU A 319 18.81 4.86 -19.68
N ASN A 320 19.27 5.52 -18.63
CA ASN A 320 20.34 5.04 -17.77
C ASN A 320 19.92 5.06 -16.29
N LEU A 321 20.82 4.58 -15.42
CA LEU A 321 20.58 4.57 -13.97
C LEU A 321 20.30 5.97 -13.40
N HIS A 322 20.89 7.04 -13.95
CA HIS A 322 20.63 8.40 -13.48
C HIS A 322 19.19 8.84 -13.78
N ASP A 323 18.63 8.45 -14.92
CA ASP A 323 17.24 8.76 -15.26
C ASP A 323 16.29 8.03 -14.26
N LEU A 324 16.61 6.78 -13.89
CA LEU A 324 15.88 6.01 -12.87
C LEU A 324 15.98 6.63 -11.46
N PHE A 325 17.15 7.15 -11.07
CA PHE A 325 17.33 7.91 -9.82
C PHE A 325 16.54 9.23 -9.83
N ALA A 326 16.59 9.96 -10.95
CA ALA A 326 15.89 11.24 -11.08
C ALA A 326 14.36 11.05 -11.00
N ALA A 327 13.85 9.98 -11.59
CA ALA A 327 12.45 9.56 -11.52
C ALA A 327 12.07 8.95 -10.15
N LYS A 328 13.04 8.79 -9.22
CA LYS A 328 12.87 8.19 -7.89
C LYS A 328 12.35 6.75 -7.92
N VAL A 329 12.63 6.02 -9.01
CA VAL A 329 12.31 4.60 -9.13
C VAL A 329 13.19 3.83 -8.14
N ILE A 330 14.50 4.12 -8.13
CA ILE A 330 15.49 3.70 -7.14
C ILE A 330 15.73 4.80 -6.11
#